data_AF-A0A1V5WNM0-F1
#
_entry.id   AF-A0A1V5WNM0-F1
#
_cell.length_a   1.000
_cell.length_b   1.000
_cell.length_c   1.000
_cell.angle_alpha   90.00
_cell.angle_beta   90.00
_cell.angle_gamma   90.00
#
_symmetry.space_group_name_H-M   'P 1'
#
loop_
_entity.id
_entity.type
_entity.pdbx_description
1 polymer ?
#
loop_
_entity_poly.entity_id
_entity_poly.type
_entity_poly.pdbx_seq_one_letter_code
_entity_poly.pdbx_strand_id
1 'polypeptide(L)'
;MVGIGTANAVPAAQIVIAVIPIVGIVMGAVVVFFYLLWRHRQIVRQIQAGIYKKPVFDLFLFCLLAGFLLAGTGLTLSLLFVFLEGISYALLGGLIPLACGGSLIAFYFIARPNRKDS
;
A
#
# COMPACT_ATOMS: atom_id res chain seq x y z
N MET A 1 34.26 -1.49 10.44
CA MET A 1 32.92 -2.04 10.11
C MET A 1 31.95 -1.54 11.16
N VAL A 2 31.31 -0.39 10.93
CA VAL A 2 30.31 0.16 11.86
C VAL A 2 29.03 -0.61 11.60
N GLY A 3 28.71 -1.56 12.47
CA GLY A 3 27.43 -2.26 12.46
C GLY A 3 26.32 -1.29 12.84
N ILE A 4 25.77 -0.59 11.85
CA ILE A 4 24.47 0.10 11.98
C ILE A 4 23.42 -1.01 11.90
N GLY A 5 23.24 -1.71 13.02
CA GLY A 5 22.31 -2.82 13.14
C GLY A 5 21.89 -2.96 14.58
N THR A 6 20.59 -3.09 14.79
CA THR A 6 19.93 -3.32 16.09
C THR A 6 20.46 -4.52 16.87
N ALA A 7 21.35 -5.32 16.27
CA ALA A 7 22.10 -6.40 16.88
C ALA A 7 22.91 -6.00 18.13
N ASN A 8 23.30 -4.72 18.27
CA ASN A 8 24.00 -4.21 19.45
C ASN A 8 23.12 -3.32 20.35
N ALA A 9 21.83 -3.16 20.02
CA ALA A 9 20.94 -2.34 20.83
C ALA A 9 20.51 -3.11 22.09
N VAL A 10 20.46 -2.44 23.24
CA VAL A 10 19.94 -3.00 24.49
C VAL A 10 18.55 -3.59 24.23
N PRO A 11 18.18 -4.76 24.80
CA PRO A 11 16.90 -5.43 24.51
C PRO A 11 15.67 -4.51 24.57
N ALA A 12 15.68 -3.53 25.48
CA ALA A 12 14.64 -2.50 25.57
C ALA A 12 14.48 -1.66 24.29
N ALA A 13 15.58 -1.28 23.63
CA ALA A 13 15.56 -0.48 22.41
C ALA A 13 15.00 -1.26 21.21
N GLN A 14 15.25 -2.58 21.13
CA GLN A 14 14.68 -3.42 20.08
C GLN A 14 13.14 -3.47 20.16
N ILE A 15 12.60 -3.55 21.38
CA ILE A 15 11.15 -3.53 21.62
C ILE A 15 10.56 -2.20 21.15
N VAL A 16 11.18 -1.08 21.51
CA VAL A 16 10.70 0.26 21.11
C VAL A 16 10.70 0.40 19.58
N ILE A 17 11.76 -0.04 18.90
CA ILE A 17 11.85 0.04 17.44
C ILE A 17 10.77 -0.80 16.75
N ALA A 18 10.47 -1.99 17.27
CA ALA A 18 9.43 -2.87 16.72
C ALA A 18 8.01 -2.32 16.92
N VAL A 19 7.77 -1.54 17.98
CA VAL A 19 6.45 -0.95 18.28
C VAL A 19 6.08 0.19 17.33
N ILE A 20 7.06 0.93 16.80
CA ILE A 20 6.82 2.09 15.91
C ILE A 20 5.93 1.75 14.70
N PRO A 21 6.26 0.74 13.85
CA PRO A 21 5.42 0.40 12.71
C PRO A 21 4.03 -0.10 13.13
N ILE A 22 3.93 -0.84 14.25
CA ILE A 22 2.65 -1.37 14.74
C ILE A 22 1.73 -0.22 15.13
N VAL A 23 2.22 0.73 15.93
CA VAL A 23 1.44 1.91 16.34
C VAL A 23 1.08 2.77 15.12
N GLY A 24 2.00 2.92 14.17
CA GLY A 24 1.73 3.62 12.92
C GLY A 24 0.55 3.01 12.13
N ILE A 25 0.53 1.67 11.98
CA ILE A 25 -0.56 0.96 11.29
C ILE A 25 -1.87 1.10 12.06
N VAL A 26 -1.85 0.95 13.39
CA VAL A 26 -3.05 1.08 14.24
C VAL A 26 -3.62 2.50 14.17
N MET A 27 -2.79 3.52 14.34
CA MET A 27 -3.23 4.92 14.26
C MET A 27 -3.72 5.27 12.86
N GLY A 28 -3.03 4.79 11.81
CA GLY A 28 -3.49 4.93 10.43
C GLY A 28 -4.88 4.31 10.21
N ALA A 29 -5.11 3.10 10.73
CA ALA A 29 -6.40 2.42 10.65
C ALA A 29 -7.51 3.21 11.37
N VAL A 30 -7.22 3.75 12.55
CA VAL A 30 -8.18 4.60 13.29
C VAL A 30 -8.55 5.85 12.49
N VAL A 31 -7.57 6.56 11.93
CA VAL A 31 -7.82 7.76 11.10
C VAL A 31 -8.64 7.42 9.87
N VAL A 32 -8.28 6.34 9.15
CA VAL A 32 -9.03 5.87 7.97
C VAL A 32 -10.45 5.49 8.34
N PHE A 33 -10.66 4.82 9.47
CA PHE A 33 -11.98 4.44 9.95
C PHE A 33 -12.87 5.65 10.21
N PHE A 34 -12.38 6.64 10.95
CA PHE A 34 -13.14 7.88 11.21
C PHE A 34 -13.40 8.67 9.92
N TYR A 35 -12.43 8.72 9.01
CA TYR A 35 -12.62 9.34 7.69
C TYR A 35 -13.75 8.66 6.90
N LEU A 36 -13.76 7.33 6.85
CA LEU A 36 -14.81 6.56 6.15
C LEU A 36 -16.18 6.76 6.82
N LEU A 37 -16.25 6.74 8.15
CA LEU A 37 -17.49 6.98 8.90
C LEU A 37 -18.05 8.38 8.62
N TRP A 38 -17.18 9.39 8.65
CA TRP A 38 -17.57 10.77 8.37
C TRP A 38 -18.04 10.93 6.91
N ARG A 39 -17.29 10.36 5.97
CA ARG A 39 -17.64 10.38 4.55
C ARG A 39 -18.97 9.69 4.28
N HIS A 40 -19.23 8.53 4.90
CA HIS A 40 -20.52 7.86 4.81
C HIS A 40 -21.66 8.77 5.31
N ARG A 41 -21.49 9.39 6.49
CA ARG A 41 -22.50 10.31 7.05
C ARG A 41 -22.75 11.53 6.17
N GLN A 42 -21.70 12.08 5.56
CA GLN A 42 -21.81 13.19 4.61
C GLN A 42 -22.59 12.77 3.35
N ILE A 43 -22.28 11.60 2.78
CA ILE A 43 -22.98 11.06 1.60
C ILE A 43 -24.47 10.87 1.90
N VAL A 44 -24.82 10.24 3.03
CA VAL A 44 -26.22 10.03 3.42
C VAL A 44 -26.98 11.37 3.54
N ARG A 45 -26.37 12.40 4.15
CA ARG A 45 -26.98 13.74 4.24
C ARG A 45 -27.15 14.42 2.88
N GLN A 46 -26.17 14.28 1.99
CA GLN A 46 -26.25 14.80 0.62
C GLN A 46 -27.36 14.11 -0.19
N ILE A 47 -27.54 12.80 0.01
CA ILE A 47 -28.63 12.02 -0.61
C ILE A 47 -29.98 12.52 -0.08
N GLN A 48 -30.12 12.69 1.24
CA GLN A 48 -31.35 13.21 1.87
C GLN A 48 -31.70 14.64 1.42
N ALA A 49 -30.69 15.48 1.17
CA ALA A 49 -30.88 16.85 0.66
C ALA A 49 -31.15 16.92 -0.85
N GLY A 50 -31.10 15.80 -1.58
CA GLY A 50 -31.29 15.76 -3.03
C GLY A 50 -30.13 16.33 -3.86
N ILE A 51 -28.98 16.64 -3.25
CA ILE A 51 -27.83 17.29 -3.91
C ILE A 51 -26.69 16.28 -4.16
N TYR A 52 -26.93 14.98 -3.97
CA TYR A 52 -25.89 13.97 -4.12
C TYR A 52 -25.38 13.84 -5.56
N LYS A 53 -24.10 14.18 -5.76
CA LYS A 53 -23.38 13.92 -7.00
C LYS A 53 -22.52 12.68 -6.83
N LYS A 54 -22.76 11.65 -7.64
CA LYS A 54 -21.97 10.42 -7.63
C LYS A 54 -20.49 10.75 -7.91
N PRO A 55 -19.55 10.38 -7.02
CA PRO A 55 -18.14 10.60 -7.27
C PRO A 55 -17.69 9.76 -8.48
N VAL A 56 -17.01 10.40 -9.43
CA VAL A 56 -16.39 9.74 -10.58
C VAL A 56 -14.99 9.27 -10.20
N PHE A 57 -14.91 8.13 -9.52
CA PHE A 57 -13.62 7.50 -9.21
C PHE A 57 -13.29 6.47 -10.28
N ASP A 58 -12.21 6.72 -11.02
CA ASP A 58 -11.69 5.75 -12.00
C ASP A 58 -10.79 4.74 -11.30
N LEU A 59 -11.41 3.61 -10.89
CA LEU A 59 -10.72 2.50 -10.25
C LEU A 59 -9.62 1.91 -11.14
N PHE A 60 -9.78 1.94 -12.47
CA PHE A 60 -8.80 1.39 -13.39
C PHE A 60 -7.54 2.25 -13.44
N LEU A 61 -7.71 3.57 -13.53
CA LEU A 61 -6.58 4.50 -13.48
C LEU A 61 -5.85 4.42 -12.14
N PHE A 62 -6.59 4.24 -11.04
CA PHE A 62 -6.01 4.01 -9.72
C PHE A 62 -5.19 2.72 -9.68
N CYS A 63 -5.73 1.59 -10.14
CA CYS A 63 -5.02 0.31 -10.18
C CYS A 63 -3.75 0.39 -11.05
N LEU A 64 -3.81 1.09 -12.18
CA LEU A 64 -2.65 1.28 -13.06
C LEU A 64 -1.55 2.10 -12.36
N LEU A 65 -1.92 3.24 -11.77
CA LEU A 65 -0.98 4.12 -11.06
C LEU A 65 -0.37 3.39 -9.86
N ALA A 66 -1.21 2.79 -9.02
CA ALA A 66 -0.77 2.01 -7.86
C ALA A 66 0.11 0.83 -8.28
N GLY A 67 -0.27 0.12 -9.35
CA GLY A 67 0.49 -0.99 -9.89
C GLY A 67 1.90 -0.59 -10.34
N PHE A 68 2.04 0.51 -11.09
CA PHE A 68 3.36 1.04 -11.47
C PHE A 68 4.20 1.47 -10.26
N LEU A 69 3.57 2.14 -9.28
CA LEU A 69 4.27 2.58 -8.08
C LEU A 69 4.79 1.39 -7.26
N LEU A 70 3.94 0.37 -7.05
CA LEU A 70 4.30 -0.85 -6.32
C LEU A 70 5.33 -1.69 -7.08
N ALA A 71 5.19 -1.84 -8.40
CA ALA A 71 6.15 -2.58 -9.21
C ALA A 71 7.52 -1.89 -9.23
N GLY A 72 7.56 -0.56 -9.38
CA GLY A 72 8.81 0.21 -9.37
C GLY A 72 9.52 0.17 -8.01
N THR A 73 8.78 0.36 -6.92
CA THR A 73 9.33 0.25 -5.56
C THR A 73 9.74 -1.19 -5.22
N GLY A 74 8.94 -2.19 -5.60
CA GLY A 74 9.26 -3.60 -5.40
C GLY A 74 10.49 -4.05 -6.20
N LEU A 75 10.62 -3.59 -7.46
CA LEU A 75 11.78 -3.89 -8.31
C LEU A 75 13.06 -3.25 -7.74
N THR A 76 13.01 -1.98 -7.37
CA THR A 76 14.17 -1.29 -6.77
C THR A 76 14.61 -1.95 -5.45
N LEU A 77 13.67 -2.28 -4.57
CA LEU A 77 13.96 -3.01 -3.32
C LEU A 77 14.49 -4.42 -3.58
N SER A 78 13.91 -5.15 -4.54
CA SER A 78 14.36 -6.50 -4.88
C SER A 78 15.79 -6.49 -5.42
N LEU A 79 16.10 -5.58 -6.35
CA LEU A 79 17.46 -5.41 -6.85
C LEU A 79 18.44 -5.09 -5.72
N LEU A 80 18.08 -4.13 -4.86
CA LEU A 80 18.90 -3.75 -3.72
C LEU A 80 19.19 -4.97 -2.82
N PHE A 81 18.17 -5.72 -2.41
CA PHE A 81 18.36 -6.90 -1.55
C PHE A 81 19.16 -8.01 -2.21
N VAL A 82 18.96 -8.27 -3.51
CA VAL A 82 19.78 -9.23 -4.26
C VAL A 82 21.25 -8.80 -4.28
N PHE A 83 21.55 -7.52 -4.51
CA PHE A 83 22.93 -7.05 -4.55
C PHE A 83 23.62 -7.04 -3.18
N LEU A 84 22.88 -6.78 -2.10
CA LEU A 84 23.46 -6.73 -0.75
C LEU A 84 23.57 -8.10 -0.08
N GLU A 85 22.52 -8.93 -0.14
CA GLU A 85 22.41 -10.17 0.64
C GLU A 85 22.22 -11.43 -0.23
N GLY A 86 21.99 -11.27 -1.54
CA GLY A 86 21.66 -12.39 -2.42
C GLY A 86 20.23 -12.90 -2.22
N ILE A 87 20.05 -14.22 -2.26
CA ILE A 87 18.74 -14.85 -2.03
C ILE A 87 18.57 -15.06 -0.51
N SER A 88 17.92 -14.10 0.15
CA SER A 88 17.61 -14.12 1.58
C SER A 88 16.12 -13.87 1.85
N TYR A 89 15.67 -14.07 3.10
CA TYR A 89 14.30 -13.70 3.49
C TYR A 89 14.03 -12.19 3.37
N ALA A 90 15.06 -11.34 3.43
CA ALA A 90 14.90 -9.90 3.25
C ALA A 90 14.39 -9.57 1.83
N LEU A 91 14.71 -10.41 0.84
CA LEU A 91 14.25 -10.26 -0.54
C LEU A 91 12.73 -10.27 -0.67
N LEU A 92 12.01 -10.94 0.25
CA LEU A 92 10.55 -10.90 0.30
C LEU A 92 10.02 -9.47 0.48
N GLY A 93 10.76 -8.60 1.16
CA GLY A 93 10.40 -7.19 1.33
C GLY A 93 10.29 -6.43 0.00
N GLY A 94 11.04 -6.84 -1.03
CA GLY A 94 10.92 -6.28 -2.38
C GLY A 94 9.98 -7.08 -3.29
N LEU A 95 10.02 -8.41 -3.20
CA LEU A 95 9.22 -9.28 -4.08
C LEU A 95 7.72 -9.16 -3.81
N ILE A 96 7.30 -8.96 -2.57
CA ILE A 96 5.88 -8.81 -2.22
C ILE A 96 5.27 -7.58 -2.92
N PRO A 97 5.82 -6.34 -2.75
CA PRO A 97 5.34 -5.19 -3.51
C PRO A 97 5.42 -5.38 -5.03
N LEU A 98 6.47 -6.03 -5.54
CA LEU A 98 6.64 -6.27 -6.97
C LEU A 98 5.51 -7.15 -7.53
N ALA A 99 5.21 -8.26 -6.85
CA ALA A 99 4.13 -9.17 -7.21
C ALA A 99 2.77 -8.45 -7.15
N CYS A 100 2.49 -7.72 -6.06
CA CYS A 100 1.25 -6.95 -5.92
C CYS A 100 1.11 -5.88 -7.03
N GLY A 101 2.19 -5.16 -7.35
CA GLY A 101 2.21 -4.18 -8.43
C GLY A 101 1.94 -4.80 -9.79
N GLY A 102 2.59 -5.93 -10.09
CA GLY A 102 2.37 -6.70 -11.31
C GLY A 102 0.93 -7.20 -11.43
N SER A 103 0.32 -7.70 -10.34
CA SER A 103 -1.08 -8.13 -10.32
C SER A 103 -2.05 -6.98 -10.60
N LEU A 104 -1.80 -5.78 -10.06
CA LEU A 104 -2.64 -4.60 -10.33
C LEU A 104 -2.55 -4.13 -11.78
N ILE A 105 -1.34 -4.16 -12.36
CA ILE A 105 -1.15 -3.84 -13.79
C ILE A 105 -1.84 -4.89 -14.66
N ALA A 106 -1.67 -6.18 -14.35
CA ALA A 106 -2.33 -7.27 -15.06
C ALA A 106 -3.87 -7.12 -14.99
N PHE A 107 -4.40 -6.81 -13.80
CA PHE A 107 -5.82 -6.53 -13.61
C PHE A 107 -6.32 -5.39 -14.50
N TYR A 108 -5.56 -4.29 -14.60
CA TYR A 108 -5.93 -3.19 -15.50
C TYR A 108 -6.06 -3.65 -16.96
N PHE A 109 -5.09 -4.41 -17.46
CA PHE A 109 -5.12 -4.88 -18.86
C PHE A 109 -6.20 -5.93 -19.12
N ILE A 110 -6.51 -6.79 -18.15
CA ILE A 110 -7.53 -7.84 -18.30
C ILE A 110 -8.94 -7.26 -18.15
N ALA A 111 -9.15 -6.32 -17.22
CA ALA A 111 -10.47 -5.82 -16.88
C ALA A 111 -10.90 -4.60 -17.72
N ARG A 112 -9.96 -3.87 -18.35
CA ARG A 112 -10.27 -2.73 -19.25
C ARG A 112 -11.06 -3.12 -20.51
N PRO A 113 -10.74 -4.22 -21.23
CA PRO A 113 -11.48 -4.64 -22.43
C PRO A 113 -12.97 -4.91 -22.15
N ASN A 114 -13.28 -5.57 -21.03
CA ASN A 114 -14.66 -5.94 -20.62
C ASN A 114 -15.62 -4.76 -20.40
N ARG A 115 -15.15 -3.51 -20.46
CA ARG A 115 -15.97 -2.31 -20.25
C ARG A 115 -16.22 -1.52 -21.53
N LYS A 116 -15.63 -1.88 -22.67
CA LYS A 116 -15.97 -1.27 -23.97
C LYS A 116 -17.30 -1.79 -24.54
N ASP A 117 -17.84 -2.87 -23.96
CA ASP A 117 -18.98 -3.62 -24.48
C ASP A 117 -20.27 -3.46 -23.62
N SER A 118 -20.30 -2.47 -22.71
CA SER A 118 -21.47 -2.10 -21.87
C SER A 118 -21.66 -0.59 -21.81
#